data_AF-A0A6A5FFI2-F1
#
_entry.id   AF-A0A6A5FFI2-F1
#
_cell.length_a   1.000
_cell.length_b   1.000
_cell.length_c   1.000
_cell.angle_alpha   90.00
_cell.angle_beta   90.00
_cell.angle_gamma   90.00
#
_symmetry.space_group_name_H-M   'P 1'
#
loop_
_entity.id
_entity.type
_entity.pdbx_description
1 polymer ?
#
loop_
_entity_poly.entity_id
_entity_poly.type
_entity_poly.pdbx_seq_one_letter_code
_entity_poly.pdbx_strand_id
1 'polypeptide(L)'
;MINMVCAVVQTFGGKNLLRVGVILQWGIIILLLFCLPCWALLINAQAVLLCLGRDPEVASGSAAANTLSLIYICTFLFAYIWWKKLHVKTWGGRSVESLQEWGSYTKLAIPSTLMKCFGWWVYEFGGFFAGMLSEDELAAQHAVMMVAFITYMFPLGIQAAACARVGNALGAGDTARAILTSKMSLALAGSIAVVEGFVLGATKSVIGFIFTSDE
;
A
#
# COMPACT_ATOMS: atom_id res chain seq x y z
N MET A 1 3.31 7.01 -4.49
CA MET A 1 1.86 6.65 -4.46
C MET A 1 1.00 7.56 -3.57
N ILE A 2 1.34 7.85 -2.32
CA ILE A 2 0.51 8.67 -1.40
C ILE A 2 0.29 10.11 -1.90
N ASN A 3 1.35 10.79 -2.34
CA ASN A 3 1.26 12.16 -2.87
C ASN A 3 0.33 12.24 -4.10
N MET A 4 0.26 11.16 -4.87
CA MET A 4 -0.60 11.04 -6.04
C MET A 4 -2.07 10.87 -5.63
N VAL A 5 -2.35 10.03 -4.62
CA VAL A 5 -3.70 9.88 -4.05
C VAL A 5 -4.20 11.20 -3.48
N CYS A 6 -3.38 11.88 -2.67
CA CYS A 6 -3.68 13.21 -2.14
C CYS A 6 -3.96 14.23 -3.27
N ALA A 7 -3.17 14.22 -4.36
CA ALA A 7 -3.38 15.11 -5.51
C ALA A 7 -4.68 14.84 -6.28
N VAL A 8 -5.09 13.56 -6.41
CA VAL A 8 -6.38 13.19 -7.00
C VAL A 8 -7.54 13.73 -6.18
N VAL A 9 -7.48 13.54 -4.86
CA VAL A 9 -8.53 14.04 -3.96
C VAL A 9 -8.61 15.56 -4.04
N GLN A 10 -7.46 16.25 -4.11
CA GLN A 10 -7.44 17.70 -4.25
C GLN A 10 -8.05 18.20 -5.55
N THR A 11 -7.75 17.55 -6.68
CA THR A 11 -8.35 17.91 -7.97
C THR A 11 -9.85 17.61 -8.00
N PHE A 12 -10.29 16.53 -7.34
CA PHE A 12 -11.71 16.22 -7.14
C PHE A 12 -12.44 17.27 -6.30
N GLY A 13 -11.85 17.72 -5.19
CA GLY A 13 -12.40 18.79 -4.34
C GLY A 13 -12.56 20.13 -5.08
N GLY A 14 -11.66 20.42 -6.03
CA GLY A 14 -11.73 21.59 -6.92
C GLY A 14 -12.67 21.44 -8.13
N LYS A 15 -13.47 20.38 -8.19
CA LYS A 15 -14.42 20.06 -9.28
C LYS A 15 -13.79 19.93 -10.68
N ASN A 16 -12.47 19.77 -10.76
CA ASN A 16 -11.74 19.61 -12.03
C ASN A 16 -11.74 18.14 -12.47
N LEU A 17 -12.92 17.65 -12.89
CA LEU A 17 -13.16 16.22 -13.18
C LEU A 17 -12.34 15.68 -14.36
N LEU A 18 -11.99 16.52 -15.35
CA LEU A 18 -11.11 16.13 -16.46
C LEU A 18 -9.73 15.68 -15.94
N ARG A 19 -9.15 16.45 -15.00
CA ARG A 19 -7.84 16.15 -14.42
C ARG A 19 -7.87 14.90 -13.53
N VAL A 20 -8.99 14.67 -12.83
CA VAL A 20 -9.22 13.43 -12.07
C VAL A 20 -9.21 12.22 -13.00
N GLY A 21 -9.93 12.30 -14.13
CA GLY A 21 -9.98 11.22 -15.13
C GLY A 21 -8.62 10.89 -15.72
N VAL A 22 -7.81 11.92 -16.01
CA VAL A 22 -6.42 11.76 -16.45
C VAL A 22 -5.59 11.03 -15.39
N ILE A 23 -5.60 11.48 -14.13
CA ILE A 23 -4.81 10.83 -13.08
C ILE A 23 -5.28 9.39 -12.80
N LEU A 24 -6.58 9.11 -12.94
CA LEU A 24 -7.12 7.76 -12.79
C LEU A 24 -6.62 6.84 -13.91
N GLN A 25 -6.60 7.32 -15.17
CA GLN A 25 -6.04 6.61 -16.31
C GLN A 25 -4.56 6.27 -16.09
N TRP A 26 -3.78 7.24 -15.59
CA TRP A 26 -2.39 7.04 -15.20
C TRP A 26 -2.22 6.00 -14.10
N GLY A 27 -3.05 6.08 -13.07
CA GLY A 27 -3.06 5.10 -11.98
C GLY A 27 -3.29 3.68 -12.50
N ILE A 28 -4.24 3.49 -13.42
CA ILE A 28 -4.53 2.20 -14.05
C ILE A 28 -3.36 1.72 -14.92
N ILE A 29 -2.75 2.58 -15.73
CA ILE A 29 -1.60 2.22 -16.58
C ILE A 29 -0.40 1.82 -15.72
N ILE A 30 -0.09 2.58 -14.67
CA ILE A 30 1.02 2.27 -13.75
C ILE A 30 0.72 0.99 -12.97
N LEU A 31 -0.51 0.81 -12.48
CA LEU A 31 -0.92 -0.44 -11.84
C LEU A 31 -0.74 -1.60 -12.80
N LEU A 32 -1.21 -1.50 -14.04
CA LEU A 32 -1.02 -2.57 -15.04
C LEU A 32 0.47 -2.82 -15.31
N LEU A 33 1.28 -1.77 -15.50
CA LEU A 33 2.71 -1.90 -15.77
C LEU A 33 3.50 -2.52 -14.60
N PHE A 34 3.12 -2.25 -13.34
CA PHE A 34 3.76 -2.86 -12.15
C PHE A 34 3.16 -4.23 -11.80
N CYS A 35 1.86 -4.41 -12.07
CA CYS A 35 1.16 -5.66 -11.80
C CYS A 35 1.54 -6.73 -12.83
N LEU A 36 1.93 -6.37 -14.06
CA LEU A 36 2.41 -7.31 -15.08
C LEU A 36 3.70 -8.05 -14.65
N PRO A 37 4.75 -7.40 -14.12
CA PRO A 37 5.88 -8.05 -13.48
C PRO A 37 5.50 -8.91 -12.28
N CYS A 38 4.60 -8.43 -11.41
CA CYS A 38 4.10 -9.22 -10.28
C CYS A 38 3.35 -10.47 -10.77
N TRP A 39 2.49 -10.35 -11.78
CA TRP A 39 1.78 -11.47 -12.41
C TRP A 39 2.73 -12.44 -13.10
N ALA A 40 3.75 -11.93 -13.80
CA ALA A 40 4.78 -12.77 -14.42
C ALA A 40 5.59 -13.52 -13.37
N LEU A 41 5.97 -12.87 -12.26
CA LEU A 41 6.65 -13.51 -11.15
C LEU A 41 5.75 -14.53 -10.43
N LEU A 42 4.44 -14.26 -10.32
CA LEU A 42 3.46 -15.16 -9.71
C LEU A 42 3.18 -16.40 -10.55
N ILE A 43 3.05 -16.25 -11.87
CA ILE A 43 2.91 -17.38 -12.80
C ILE A 43 4.17 -18.27 -12.78
N ASN A 44 5.34 -17.65 -12.57
CA ASN A 44 6.60 -18.36 -12.44
C ASN A 44 6.99 -18.67 -10.99
N ALA A 45 6.13 -18.40 -9.99
CA ALA A 45 6.49 -18.54 -8.58
C ALA A 45 6.81 -19.99 -8.23
N GLN A 46 6.09 -20.94 -8.82
CA GLN A 46 6.38 -22.37 -8.70
C GLN A 46 7.75 -22.73 -9.29
N ALA A 47 8.10 -22.19 -10.47
CA ALA A 47 9.41 -22.42 -11.09
C ALA A 47 10.57 -21.79 -10.29
N VAL A 48 10.36 -20.60 -9.74
CA VAL A 48 11.35 -19.90 -8.89
C VAL A 48 11.58 -20.66 -7.57
N LEU A 49 10.52 -21.15 -6.93
CA LEU A 49 10.61 -21.93 -5.68
C LEU A 49 11.26 -23.31 -5.89
N LEU A 50 11.03 -23.93 -7.05
CA LEU A 50 11.70 -25.17 -7.47
C LEU A 50 13.19 -24.93 -7.76
N CYS A 51 13.54 -23.82 -8.42
CA CYS A 51 14.94 -23.42 -8.64
C CYS A 51 15.69 -23.10 -7.34
N LEU A 52 14.97 -22.68 -6.29
CA LEU A 52 15.51 -22.47 -4.94
C LEU A 52 15.60 -23.77 -4.11
N GLY A 53 15.27 -24.93 -4.69
CA GLY A 53 15.42 -26.24 -4.04
C GLY A 53 14.35 -26.58 -3.01
N ARG A 54 13.20 -25.90 -3.01
CA ARG A 54 12.08 -26.17 -2.08
C ARG A 54 11.20 -27.30 -2.59
N ASP A 55 10.59 -28.05 -1.66
CA ASP A 55 9.70 -29.16 -2.01
C ASP A 55 8.55 -28.76 -2.96
N PRO A 56 8.27 -29.57 -3.99
CA PRO A 56 7.32 -29.23 -5.06
C PRO A 56 5.88 -29.05 -4.56
N GLU A 57 5.47 -29.76 -3.52
CA GLU A 57 4.13 -29.62 -2.93
C GLU A 57 3.96 -28.28 -2.19
N VAL A 58 4.97 -27.87 -1.42
CA VAL A 58 4.96 -26.59 -0.67
C VAL A 58 5.02 -25.41 -1.63
N ALA A 59 5.83 -25.51 -2.68
CA ALA A 59 5.95 -24.49 -3.72
C ALA A 59 4.63 -24.27 -4.47
N SER A 60 3.94 -25.37 -4.84
CA SER A 60 2.65 -25.33 -5.52
C SER A 60 1.54 -24.75 -4.62
N GLY A 61 1.47 -25.18 -3.36
CA GLY A 61 0.46 -24.71 -2.41
C GLY A 61 0.54 -23.20 -2.14
N SER A 62 1.75 -22.68 -1.91
CA SER A 62 1.96 -21.24 -1.65
C SER A 62 1.64 -20.38 -2.88
N ALA A 63 2.08 -20.80 -4.07
CA ALA A 63 1.78 -20.11 -5.32
C ALA A 63 0.26 -20.07 -5.60
N ALA A 64 -0.45 -21.18 -5.39
CA ALA A 64 -1.88 -21.27 -5.57
C ALA A 64 -2.66 -20.38 -4.59
N ALA A 65 -2.32 -20.40 -3.30
CA ALA A 65 -2.98 -19.61 -2.27
C ALA A 65 -2.83 -18.09 -2.53
N ASN A 66 -1.63 -17.65 -2.92
CA ASN A 66 -1.38 -16.25 -3.23
C ASN A 66 -2.14 -15.79 -4.49
N THR A 67 -2.12 -16.63 -5.54
CA THR A 67 -2.86 -16.35 -6.79
C THR A 67 -4.36 -16.25 -6.55
N LEU A 68 -4.94 -17.18 -5.78
CA LEU A 68 -6.35 -17.18 -5.42
C LEU A 68 -6.74 -15.94 -4.61
N SER A 69 -5.90 -15.55 -3.65
CA SER A 69 -6.13 -14.37 -2.81
C SER A 69 -6.19 -13.07 -3.63
N LEU A 70 -5.29 -12.94 -4.61
CA LEU A 70 -5.26 -11.78 -5.51
C LEU A 70 -6.44 -11.76 -6.48
N ILE A 71 -6.83 -12.92 -7.03
CA ILE A 71 -8.01 -13.04 -7.88
C ILE A 71 -9.26 -12.64 -7.09
N TYR A 72 -9.38 -13.13 -5.85
CA TYR A 72 -10.49 -12.78 -4.97
C TYR A 72 -10.55 -11.27 -4.69
N ILE A 73 -9.42 -10.63 -4.36
CA ILE A 73 -9.39 -9.19 -4.08
C ILE A 73 -9.76 -8.37 -5.32
N CYS A 74 -9.23 -8.73 -6.49
CA CYS A 74 -9.49 -8.03 -7.74
C CYS A 74 -10.95 -8.16 -8.18
N THR A 75 -11.50 -9.37 -8.09
CA THR A 75 -12.91 -9.63 -8.44
C THR A 75 -13.87 -8.92 -7.51
N PHE A 76 -13.61 -8.93 -6.20
CA PHE A 76 -14.43 -8.21 -5.22
C PHE A 76 -14.38 -6.69 -5.44
N LEU A 77 -13.19 -6.13 -5.68
CA LEU A 77 -13.02 -4.70 -5.95
C LEU A 77 -13.76 -4.29 -7.24
N PHE A 78 -13.63 -5.09 -8.30
CA PHE A 78 -14.31 -4.85 -9.57
C PHE A 78 -15.83 -4.91 -9.40
N ALA A 79 -16.34 -5.96 -8.74
CA ALA A 79 -17.76 -6.12 -8.45
C ALA A 79 -18.31 -4.94 -7.62
N TYR A 80 -17.54 -4.47 -6.62
CA TYR A 80 -17.91 -3.32 -5.81
C TYR A 80 -18.04 -2.03 -6.64
N ILE A 81 -17.05 -1.75 -7.51
CA ILE A 81 -17.04 -0.56 -8.38
C ILE A 81 -18.21 -0.60 -9.38
N TRP A 82 -18.50 -1.77 -9.92
CA TRP A 82 -19.63 -1.99 -10.83
C TRP A 82 -20.97 -1.79 -10.12
N TRP A 83 -21.15 -2.43 -8.95
CA TRP A 83 -22.40 -2.36 -8.20
C TRP A 83 -22.69 -0.92 -7.74
N LYS A 84 -21.70 -0.22 -7.20
CA LYS A 84 -21.86 1.18 -6.77
C LYS A 84 -21.95 2.18 -7.94
N LYS A 85 -21.81 1.73 -9.20
CA LYS A 85 -21.72 2.56 -10.41
C LYS A 85 -20.75 3.73 -10.27
N LEU A 86 -19.69 3.55 -9.47
CA LEU A 86 -18.78 4.64 -9.11
C LEU A 86 -18.04 5.17 -10.35
N HIS A 87 -17.77 4.28 -11.31
CA HIS A 87 -17.15 4.57 -12.60
C HIS A 87 -17.92 5.61 -13.44
N VAL A 88 -19.24 5.73 -13.29
CA VAL A 88 -20.06 6.64 -14.10
C VAL A 88 -19.85 8.11 -13.72
N LYS A 89 -19.58 8.40 -12.44
CA LYS A 89 -19.38 9.78 -11.95
C LYS A 89 -17.95 10.27 -12.11
N THR A 90 -16.98 9.37 -12.17
CA THR A 90 -15.54 9.72 -12.18
C THR A 90 -14.87 9.56 -13.54
N TRP A 91 -15.49 8.86 -14.49
CA TRP A 91 -14.89 8.59 -15.80
C TRP A 91 -15.63 9.29 -16.95
N GLY A 92 -15.07 10.39 -17.44
CA GLY A 92 -15.62 11.19 -18.55
C GLY A 92 -15.26 10.71 -19.97
N GLY A 93 -14.57 9.57 -20.11
CA GLY A 93 -14.11 9.03 -21.40
C GLY A 93 -12.59 8.87 -21.49
N ARG A 94 -12.09 8.33 -22.62
CA ARG A 94 -10.63 8.24 -22.90
C ARG A 94 -10.15 9.59 -23.38
N SER A 95 -9.25 10.24 -22.64
CA SER A 95 -8.65 11.52 -23.04
C SER A 95 -7.19 11.31 -23.45
N VAL A 96 -6.88 11.72 -24.69
CA VAL A 96 -5.50 11.72 -25.23
C VAL A 96 -4.66 12.87 -24.65
N GLU A 97 -5.31 13.89 -24.07
CA GLU A 97 -4.64 14.98 -23.33
C GLU A 97 -3.92 14.47 -22.07
N SER A 98 -4.20 13.24 -21.63
CA SER A 98 -3.49 12.60 -20.53
C SER A 98 -1.98 12.53 -20.75
N LEU A 99 -1.51 12.48 -22.00
CA LEU A 99 -0.09 12.35 -22.38
C LEU A 99 0.70 13.66 -22.34
N GLN A 100 0.05 14.83 -22.24
CA GLN A 100 0.76 16.13 -22.32
C GLN A 100 1.44 16.57 -21.00
N GLU A 101 0.98 16.12 -19.83
CA GLU A 101 1.59 16.49 -18.52
C GLU A 101 2.59 15.44 -17.97
N TRP A 102 3.12 14.54 -18.81
CA TRP A 102 3.97 13.41 -18.39
C TRP A 102 5.15 13.81 -17.47
N GLY A 103 5.84 14.91 -17.78
CA GLY A 103 7.05 15.34 -17.06
C GLY A 103 6.79 15.74 -15.60
N SER A 104 5.75 16.53 -15.34
CA SER A 104 5.40 16.97 -13.98
C SER A 104 4.90 15.81 -13.13
N TYR A 105 4.16 14.89 -13.72
CA TYR A 105 3.62 13.73 -13.03
C TYR A 105 4.72 12.72 -12.65
N THR A 106 5.60 12.36 -13.59
CA THR A 106 6.72 11.45 -13.32
C THR A 106 7.69 12.01 -12.29
N LYS A 107 7.95 13.33 -12.30
CA LYS A 107 8.77 14.01 -11.29
C LYS A 107 8.20 13.88 -9.87
N LEU A 108 6.89 13.72 -9.70
CA LEU A 108 6.27 13.49 -8.39
C LEU A 108 6.13 11.99 -8.06
N ALA A 109 5.75 11.19 -9.06
CA ALA A 109 5.47 9.76 -8.90
C ALA A 109 6.74 8.97 -8.59
N ILE A 110 7.85 9.20 -9.33
CA ILE A 110 9.09 8.43 -9.19
C ILE A 110 9.69 8.60 -7.78
N PRO A 111 9.93 9.82 -7.25
CA PRO A 111 10.49 9.97 -5.90
C PRO A 111 9.55 9.40 -4.83
N SER A 112 8.23 9.57 -4.99
CA SER A 112 7.25 9.05 -4.04
C SER A 112 7.17 7.52 -4.04
N THR A 113 7.43 6.88 -5.18
CA THR A 113 7.49 5.42 -5.30
C THR A 113 8.81 4.92 -4.75
N LEU A 114 9.94 5.50 -5.14
CA LEU A 114 11.27 5.16 -4.63
C LEU A 114 11.33 5.27 -3.10
N MET A 115 10.84 6.35 -2.50
CA MET A 115 10.81 6.52 -1.05
C MET A 115 10.07 5.36 -0.34
N LYS A 116 8.96 4.89 -0.91
CA LYS A 116 8.19 3.76 -0.37
C LYS A 116 8.91 2.42 -0.59
N CYS A 117 9.49 2.23 -1.77
CA CYS A 117 10.30 1.05 -2.09
C CYS A 117 11.50 0.94 -1.15
N PHE A 118 12.27 2.02 -0.95
CA PHE A 118 13.37 2.05 0.00
C PHE A 118 12.91 1.75 1.43
N GLY A 119 11.77 2.31 1.86
CA GLY A 119 11.20 2.00 3.17
C GLY A 119 10.85 0.52 3.34
N TRP A 120 10.37 -0.15 2.29
CA TRP A 120 10.04 -1.58 2.31
C TRP A 120 11.28 -2.46 2.22
N TRP A 121 12.20 -2.13 1.31
CA TRP A 121 13.41 -2.91 1.05
C TRP A 121 14.32 -3.01 2.26
N VAL A 122 14.30 -2.03 3.18
CA VAL A 122 15.03 -2.14 4.45
C VAL A 122 14.61 -3.38 5.25
N TYR A 123 13.32 -3.71 5.27
CA TYR A 123 12.82 -4.92 5.95
C TYR A 123 13.24 -6.21 5.23
N GLU A 124 13.20 -6.19 3.89
CA GLU A 124 13.62 -7.34 3.06
C GLU A 124 15.12 -7.62 3.17
N PHE A 125 15.95 -6.58 3.15
CA PHE A 125 17.39 -6.72 3.41
C PHE A 125 17.66 -7.21 4.83
N GLY A 126 16.90 -6.74 5.82
CA GLY A 126 16.98 -7.27 7.19
C GLY A 126 16.66 -8.76 7.26
N GLY A 127 15.61 -9.22 6.58
CA GLY A 127 15.28 -10.64 6.42
C GLY A 127 16.40 -11.43 5.72
N PHE A 128 16.95 -10.89 4.64
CA PHE A 128 18.05 -11.51 3.91
C PHE A 128 19.30 -11.69 4.80
N PHE A 129 19.71 -10.65 5.53
CA PHE A 129 20.85 -10.75 6.45
C PHE A 129 20.56 -11.68 7.62
N ALA A 130 19.38 -11.62 8.22
CA ALA A 130 18.99 -12.54 9.30
C ALA A 130 19.06 -14.01 8.85
N GLY A 131 18.59 -14.30 7.63
CA GLY A 131 18.71 -15.64 7.03
C GLY A 131 20.13 -16.10 6.71
N MET A 132 21.10 -15.17 6.58
CA MET A 132 22.52 -15.52 6.45
C MET A 132 23.17 -15.85 7.81
N LEU A 133 22.59 -15.40 8.93
CA LEU A 133 23.13 -15.64 10.27
C LEU A 133 22.69 -17.01 10.81
N SER A 134 21.39 -17.22 10.96
CA SER A 134 20.82 -18.48 11.44
C SER A 134 19.31 -18.56 11.16
N GLU A 135 18.74 -19.77 11.28
CA GLU A 135 17.30 -19.98 11.15
C GLU A 135 16.51 -19.28 12.28
N ASP A 136 17.07 -19.23 13.49
CA ASP A 136 16.45 -18.59 14.65
C ASP A 136 16.34 -17.06 14.48
N GLU A 137 17.40 -16.42 13.99
CA GLU A 137 17.42 -14.98 13.70
C GLU A 137 16.43 -14.62 12.58
N LEU A 138 16.30 -15.48 11.57
CA LEU A 138 15.30 -15.32 10.52
C LEU A 138 13.88 -15.41 11.08
N ALA A 139 13.60 -16.42 11.91
CA ALA A 139 12.28 -16.58 12.55
C ALA A 139 11.92 -15.36 13.41
N ALA A 140 12.86 -14.85 14.21
CA ALA A 140 12.68 -13.64 15.01
C ALA A 140 12.40 -12.41 14.14
N GLN A 141 13.14 -12.23 13.04
CA GLN A 141 12.94 -11.13 12.10
C GLN A 141 11.56 -11.18 11.42
N HIS A 142 11.07 -12.38 11.06
CA HIS A 142 9.72 -12.54 10.53
C HIS A 142 8.64 -12.20 11.56
N ALA A 143 8.80 -12.61 12.82
CA ALA A 143 7.88 -12.24 13.90
C ALA A 143 7.83 -10.72 14.10
N VAL A 144 8.99 -10.06 14.13
CA VAL A 144 9.09 -8.59 14.20
C VAL A 144 8.39 -7.92 13.03
N MET A 145 8.59 -8.44 11.81
CA MET A 145 7.95 -7.92 10.61
C MET A 145 6.42 -8.04 10.64
N MET A 146 5.88 -9.16 11.16
CA MET A 146 4.42 -9.33 11.31
C MET A 146 3.82 -8.33 12.30
N VAL A 147 4.48 -8.12 13.44
CA VAL A 147 4.07 -7.10 14.42
C VAL A 147 4.15 -5.70 13.81
N ALA A 148 5.22 -5.42 13.04
CA ALA A 148 5.39 -4.15 12.34
C ALA A 148 4.30 -3.91 11.28
N PHE A 149 3.80 -4.95 10.59
CA PHE A 149 2.68 -4.78 9.67
C PHE A 149 1.39 -4.40 10.35
N ILE A 150 1.07 -5.07 11.47
CA ILE A 150 -0.14 -4.78 12.24
C ILE A 150 -0.12 -3.33 12.72
N THR A 151 1.00 -2.88 13.28
CA THR A 151 1.15 -1.50 13.78
C THR A 151 1.15 -0.50 12.64
N TYR A 152 1.69 -0.84 11.47
CA TYR A 152 1.70 0.06 10.31
C TYR A 152 0.33 0.24 9.62
N MET A 153 -0.61 -0.69 9.80
CA MET A 153 -1.96 -0.58 9.19
C MET A 153 -2.78 0.58 9.77
N PHE A 154 -2.65 0.88 11.07
CA PHE A 154 -3.36 2.00 11.69
C PHE A 154 -2.95 3.36 11.13
N PRO A 155 -1.66 3.77 11.11
CA PRO A 155 -1.23 5.02 10.54
C PRO A 155 -1.49 5.09 9.03
N LEU A 156 -1.44 3.96 8.31
CA LEU A 156 -1.83 3.91 6.90
C LEU A 156 -3.31 4.31 6.70
N GLY A 157 -4.21 3.82 7.55
CA GLY A 157 -5.62 4.20 7.54
C GLY A 157 -5.85 5.67 7.83
N ILE A 158 -5.19 6.22 8.87
CA ILE A 158 -5.26 7.65 9.22
C ILE A 158 -4.73 8.50 8.07
N GLN A 159 -3.61 8.09 7.45
CA GLN A 159 -3.03 8.78 6.31
C GLN A 159 -4.00 8.83 5.12
N ALA A 160 -4.66 7.73 4.78
CA ALA A 160 -5.64 7.70 3.71
C ALA A 160 -6.83 8.64 4.01
N ALA A 161 -7.35 8.61 5.24
CA ALA A 161 -8.42 9.50 5.68
C ALA A 161 -7.99 10.98 5.69
N ALA A 162 -6.76 11.27 6.12
CA ALA A 162 -6.18 12.61 6.12
C ALA A 162 -6.03 13.14 4.69
N CYS A 163 -5.47 12.35 3.76
CA CYS A 163 -5.40 12.71 2.34
C CYS A 163 -6.79 13.03 1.79
N ALA A 164 -7.79 12.19 2.07
CA ALA A 164 -9.16 12.39 1.60
C ALA A 164 -9.78 13.69 2.13
N ARG A 165 -9.67 13.98 3.44
CA ARG A 165 -10.31 15.15 4.03
C ARG A 165 -9.55 16.45 3.76
N VAL A 166 -8.22 16.44 3.87
CA VAL A 166 -7.37 17.62 3.61
C VAL A 166 -7.36 17.97 2.12
N GLY A 167 -7.19 16.96 1.26
CA GLY A 167 -7.23 17.14 -0.20
C GLY A 167 -8.55 17.77 -0.64
N ASN A 168 -9.68 17.24 -0.19
CA ASN A 168 -10.99 17.78 -0.55
C ASN A 168 -11.18 19.24 -0.09
N ALA A 169 -10.77 19.57 1.13
CA ALA A 169 -10.87 20.94 1.66
C ALA A 169 -9.96 21.92 0.89
N LEU A 170 -8.72 21.53 0.60
CA LEU A 170 -7.80 22.31 -0.22
C LEU A 170 -8.33 22.50 -1.65
N GLY A 171 -8.89 21.45 -2.25
CA GLY A 171 -9.53 21.52 -3.56
C GLY A 171 -10.69 22.51 -3.60
N ALA A 172 -11.50 22.55 -2.53
CA ALA A 172 -12.62 23.48 -2.40
C ALA A 172 -12.19 24.93 -2.05
N GLY A 173 -10.91 25.19 -1.84
CA GLY A 173 -10.39 26.51 -1.42
C GLY A 173 -10.59 26.83 0.07
N ASP A 174 -11.10 25.89 0.86
CA ASP A 174 -11.36 26.06 2.29
C ASP A 174 -10.11 25.72 3.12
N THR A 175 -9.22 26.70 3.23
CA THR A 175 -7.96 26.60 3.98
C THR A 175 -8.18 26.41 5.48
N ALA A 176 -9.21 27.03 6.06
CA ALA A 176 -9.53 26.88 7.48
C ALA A 176 -9.88 25.42 7.81
N ARG A 177 -10.74 24.79 7.00
CA ARG A 177 -11.10 23.37 7.15
C ARG A 177 -9.94 22.44 6.87
N ALA A 178 -9.08 22.76 5.90
CA ALA A 178 -7.87 21.99 5.61
C ALA A 178 -6.92 21.96 6.81
N ILE A 179 -6.67 23.11 7.44
CA ILE A 179 -5.81 23.22 8.63
C ILE A 179 -6.43 22.48 9.82
N LEU A 180 -7.73 22.67 10.08
CA LEU A 180 -8.42 21.99 11.18
C LEU A 180 -8.35 20.46 11.03
N THR A 181 -8.66 19.96 9.84
CA THR A 181 -8.61 18.54 9.51
C THR A 181 -7.20 17.99 9.65
N SER A 182 -6.18 18.73 9.20
CA SER A 182 -4.78 18.34 9.34
C SER A 182 -4.37 18.21 10.81
N LYS A 183 -4.71 19.20 11.64
CA LYS A 183 -4.46 19.18 13.09
C LYS A 183 -5.14 17.98 13.77
N MET A 184 -6.40 17.70 13.44
CA MET A 184 -7.12 16.54 13.97
C MET A 184 -6.46 15.22 13.58
N SER A 185 -6.04 15.07 12.32
CA SER A 185 -5.35 13.87 11.85
C SER A 185 -3.99 13.68 12.54
N LEU A 186 -3.25 14.77 12.78
CA LEU A 186 -1.98 14.72 13.53
C LEU A 186 -2.19 14.35 14.99
N ALA A 187 -3.19 14.93 15.65
CA ALA A 187 -3.53 14.59 17.03
C ALA A 187 -3.95 13.12 17.16
N LEU A 188 -4.77 12.63 16.22
CA LEU A 188 -5.19 11.24 16.17
C LEU A 188 -3.99 10.31 15.94
N ALA A 189 -3.14 10.61 14.96
CA ALA A 189 -1.93 9.83 14.70
C ALA A 189 -0.99 9.80 15.91
N GLY A 190 -0.80 10.94 16.59
CA GLY A 190 -0.01 11.01 17.82
C GLY A 190 -0.60 10.16 18.94
N SER A 191 -1.91 10.23 19.17
CA SER A 191 -2.58 9.42 20.19
C SER A 191 -2.47 7.92 19.92
N ILE A 192 -2.65 7.50 18.66
CA ILE A 192 -2.52 6.09 18.27
C ILE A 192 -1.08 5.63 18.42
N ALA A 193 -0.09 6.43 18.01
CA ALA A 193 1.32 6.08 18.19
C ALA A 193 1.69 5.89 19.67
N VAL A 194 1.14 6.69 20.59
CA VAL A 194 1.35 6.52 22.03
C VAL A 194 0.70 5.23 22.53
N VAL A 195 -0.52 4.94 22.10
CA VAL A 195 -1.23 3.70 22.48
C VAL A 195 -0.49 2.48 21.95
N GLU A 196 -0.07 2.49 20.69
CA GLU A 196 0.72 1.41 20.07
C GLU A 196 2.05 1.22 20.80
N GLY A 197 2.77 2.30 21.09
CA GLY A 197 4.02 2.24 21.85
C GLY A 197 3.83 1.66 23.25
N PHE A 198 2.74 2.02 23.93
CA PHE A 198 2.39 1.45 25.24
C PHE A 198 2.04 -0.03 25.14
N VAL A 199 1.19 -0.41 24.18
CA VAL A 199 0.78 -1.81 23.97
C VAL A 199 2.00 -2.67 23.66
N LEU A 200 2.83 -2.26 22.70
CA LEU A 200 4.05 -2.99 22.35
C LEU A 200 5.02 -3.09 23.53
N GLY A 201 5.19 -2.00 24.29
CA GLY A 201 6.02 -1.98 25.50
C GLY A 201 5.52 -2.93 26.58
N ALA A 202 4.20 -3.00 26.78
CA ALA A 202 3.57 -3.88 27.76
C ALA A 202 3.57 -5.35 27.32
N THR A 203 3.42 -5.62 26.01
CA THR A 203 3.38 -6.98 25.47
C THR A 203 4.74 -7.52 25.06
N LYS A 204 5.83 -6.76 25.21
CA LYS A 204 7.18 -7.17 24.78
C LYS A 204 7.60 -8.53 25.32
N SER A 205 7.17 -8.86 26.54
CA SER A 205 7.52 -10.11 27.23
C SER A 205 6.62 -11.28 26.84
N VAL A 206 5.48 -11.01 26.18
CA VAL A 206 4.47 -12.01 25.83
C VAL A 206 4.42 -12.28 24.33
N ILE A 207 4.82 -11.31 23.51
CA ILE A 207 4.64 -11.35 22.06
C ILE A 207 5.44 -12.47 21.39
N GLY A 208 6.58 -12.87 21.97
CA GLY A 208 7.37 -14.02 21.52
C GLY A 208 6.57 -15.34 21.59
N PHE A 209 5.80 -15.53 22.66
CA PHE A 209 4.98 -16.74 22.86
C PHE A 209 3.83 -16.90 21.87
N ILE A 210 3.48 -15.83 21.11
CA ILE A 210 2.47 -15.91 20.05
C ILE A 210 3.04 -16.57 18.79
N PHE A 211 4.34 -16.42 18.55
CA PHE A 211 5.00 -16.91 17.32
C PHE A 211 5.77 -18.20 17.53
N THR A 212 6.23 -18.49 18.74
CA THR A 212 6.90 -19.75 19.10
C THR A 212 6.45 -20.24 20.47
N SER A 213 6.41 -21.57 20.65
CA SER A 213 6.16 -22.21 21.95
C SER A 213 7.46 -22.64 22.65
N ASP A 214 8.59 -22.50 21.97
CA ASP A 214 9.93 -22.82 22.48
C ASP A 214 10.51 -21.55 23.16
N GLU A 215 11.24 -21.78 24.26
CA GLU A 215 11.70 -20.77 25.24
C GLU A 215 12.44 -19.54 24.66
#